data_AF-A0A7D9EVX8-F1
#
_entry.id   AF-A0A7D9EVX8-F1
#
_cell.length_a   1.000
_cell.length_b   1.000
_cell.length_c   1.000
_cell.angle_alpha   90.00
_cell.angle_beta   90.00
_cell.angle_gamma   90.00
#
_symmetry.space_group_name_H-M   'P 1'
#
loop_
_entity.id
_entity.type
_entity.pdbx_description
1 polymer ?
#
loop_
_entity_poly.entity_id
_entity_poly.type
_entity_poly.pdbx_seq_one_letter_code
_entity_poly.pdbx_strand_id
1 'polypeptide(L)'
;MVVRLDKCSTFGIKKVLSKSAQYLPKLRNNKDLIPRIKTRESFDRYVLSKLSRNFTAATISKTWVIENVDSLVNKYIRQWLEVPISGKLSNVFLTRNKFYLNILTASVKFIQCQTVLRNALKTSPNDSINELWESTNNRTNIQYDSYNSTKEVLKTVHYQQQNKLRNRLKCQGFNSTRCWRLSTLLETTYLETRLHTKASCKNFLNKCKLLVDLPGFESPSIITGDEYRPDLLVFTSSDTHLYVVELTVGFESNLTNNFNRKKAKYENLIR
;
A
#
# COMPACT_ATOMS: atom_id res chain seq x y z
N MET A 1 24.68 22.77 -8.56
CA MET A 1 24.75 22.50 -10.01
C MET A 1 23.53 21.65 -10.40
N VAL A 2 22.66 22.15 -11.27
CA VAL A 2 21.44 21.43 -11.69
C VAL A 2 21.60 21.10 -13.18
N VAL A 3 21.80 19.83 -13.49
CA VAL A 3 21.84 19.36 -14.88
C VAL A 3 20.40 19.08 -15.30
N ARG A 4 19.84 19.94 -16.15
CA ARG A 4 18.52 19.75 -16.76
C ARG A 4 18.73 19.03 -18.08
N LEU A 5 18.49 17.72 -18.10
CA LEU A 5 18.54 16.94 -19.34
C LEU A 5 17.26 17.19 -20.15
N ASP A 6 17.44 17.54 -21.42
CA ASP A 6 16.33 17.64 -22.37
C ASP A 6 15.77 16.25 -22.66
N LYS A 7 14.50 16.03 -22.31
CA LYS A 7 13.82 14.74 -22.38
C LYS A 7 13.79 14.19 -23.81
N CYS A 8 13.55 15.04 -24.80
CA CYS A 8 13.45 14.59 -26.19
C CYS A 8 14.81 14.15 -26.72
N SER A 9 15.86 14.88 -26.36
CA SER A 9 17.25 14.61 -26.73
C SER A 9 17.82 13.39 -26.02
N THR A 10 17.50 13.20 -24.75
CA THR A 10 18.04 12.11 -23.92
C THR A 10 17.43 10.76 -24.28
N PHE A 11 16.15 10.72 -24.62
CA PHE A 11 15.45 9.48 -25.00
C PHE A 11 15.37 9.28 -26.53
N GLY A 12 15.88 10.26 -27.29
CA GLY A 12 15.88 10.28 -28.74
C GLY A 12 14.48 10.15 -29.31
N ILE A 13 13.57 11.05 -28.94
CA ILE A 13 12.19 11.04 -29.44
C ILE A 13 11.96 12.33 -30.22
N LYS A 14 11.57 12.19 -31.50
CA LYS A 14 11.24 13.30 -32.40
C LYS A 14 9.80 13.15 -32.86
N LYS A 15 9.08 14.26 -32.90
CA LYS A 15 7.73 14.31 -33.44
C LYS A 15 7.81 14.41 -34.97
N VAL A 16 7.30 13.42 -35.69
CA VAL A 16 7.23 13.42 -37.16
C VAL A 16 5.77 13.22 -37.55
N LEU A 17 5.20 14.18 -38.29
CA LEU A 17 3.83 14.12 -38.81
C LEU A 17 2.81 13.69 -37.73
N SER A 18 2.81 14.40 -36.59
CA SER A 18 1.96 14.16 -35.40
C SER A 18 2.18 12.87 -34.60
N LYS A 19 3.05 11.95 -35.05
CA LYS A 19 3.45 10.75 -34.29
C LYS A 19 4.80 10.96 -33.62
N SER A 20 4.93 10.51 -32.37
CA SER A 20 6.20 10.50 -31.65
C SER A 20 7.00 9.29 -32.11
N ALA A 21 8.09 9.52 -32.86
CA ALA A 21 8.99 8.48 -33.34
C ALA A 21 10.29 8.54 -32.55
N GLN A 22 10.80 7.40 -32.10
CA GLN A 22 12.14 7.35 -31.51
C GLN A 22 13.18 7.46 -32.63
N TYR A 23 14.00 8.51 -32.61
CA TYR A 23 15.22 8.62 -33.42
C TYR A 23 16.43 8.35 -32.53
N LEU A 24 17.26 7.41 -32.98
CA LEU A 24 18.30 6.75 -32.21
C LEU A 24 19.36 7.73 -31.66
N PRO A 25 19.42 8.01 -30.34
CA PRO A 25 20.67 8.53 -29.79
C PRO A 25 21.64 7.33 -29.69
N LYS A 26 22.86 7.48 -30.19
CA LYS A 26 23.92 6.47 -30.01
C LYS A 26 24.40 6.48 -28.56
N LEU A 27 23.57 5.98 -27.65
CA LEU A 27 23.91 5.88 -26.23
C LEU A 27 24.80 4.66 -26.02
N ARG A 28 25.98 4.92 -25.48
CA ARG A 28 26.92 3.89 -25.02
C ARG A 28 26.93 3.93 -23.51
N ASN A 29 26.87 2.76 -22.88
CA ASN A 29 27.27 2.64 -21.48
C ASN A 29 28.72 2.17 -21.47
N ASN A 30 29.64 3.07 -21.15
CA ASN A 30 31.08 2.90 -21.37
C ASN A 30 31.41 2.62 -22.86
N LYS A 31 31.75 1.37 -23.22
CA LYS A 31 32.06 0.92 -24.59
C LYS A 31 30.96 0.10 -25.23
N ASP A 32 29.99 -0.37 -24.45
CA ASP A 32 28.93 -1.24 -24.93
C ASP A 32 27.73 -0.44 -25.41
N LEU A 33 27.25 -0.80 -26.60
CA LEU A 33 26.03 -0.26 -27.15
C LEU A 33 24.84 -0.85 -26.40
N ILE A 34 24.01 0.02 -25.82
CA ILE A 34 22.76 -0.41 -25.19
C ILE A 34 21.89 -1.07 -26.28
N PRO A 35 21.39 -2.30 -26.05
CA PRO A 35 20.69 -3.08 -27.07
C PRO A 35 19.42 -2.39 -27.58
N ARG A 36 19.19 -2.54 -28.89
CA ARG A 36 18.16 -1.84 -29.66
C ARG A 36 16.84 -2.61 -29.61
N ILE A 37 15.72 -1.92 -29.42
CA ILE A 37 14.38 -2.49 -29.62
C ILE A 37 13.89 -2.07 -31.01
N LYS A 38 13.38 -3.01 -31.82
CA LYS A 38 12.95 -2.74 -33.21
C LYS A 38 11.68 -1.90 -33.26
N THR A 39 11.64 -0.90 -34.13
CA THR A 39 10.62 0.16 -34.28
C THR A 39 9.20 -0.31 -34.68
N ARG A 40 8.91 -1.60 -34.66
CA ARG A 40 7.61 -2.18 -35.05
C ARG A 40 6.98 -3.08 -33.99
N GLU A 41 7.67 -3.34 -32.89
CA GLU A 41 7.03 -3.92 -31.70
C GLU A 41 6.38 -2.75 -30.96
N SER A 42 5.06 -2.80 -30.83
CA SER A 42 4.25 -1.74 -30.26
C SER A 42 4.76 -1.38 -28.87
N PHE A 43 5.41 -0.23 -28.76
CA PHE A 43 5.69 0.48 -27.50
C PHE A 43 4.40 1.06 -26.88
N ASP A 44 3.25 0.51 -27.24
CA ASP A 44 1.96 0.98 -26.81
C ASP A 44 1.71 0.43 -25.40
N ARG A 45 1.85 1.34 -24.42
CA ARG A 45 1.22 1.36 -23.08
C ARG A 45 2.08 0.99 -21.88
N TYR A 46 3.09 0.12 -21.98
CA TYR A 46 3.70 -0.40 -20.73
C TYR A 46 4.78 0.51 -20.11
N VAL A 47 5.57 1.23 -20.93
CA VAL A 47 6.69 2.04 -20.42
C VAL A 47 6.26 3.47 -20.08
N LEU A 48 5.38 4.08 -20.88
CA LEU A 48 4.89 5.45 -20.64
C LEU A 48 4.05 5.58 -19.36
N SER A 49 3.25 4.56 -19.01
CA SER A 49 2.46 4.57 -17.77
C SER A 49 3.32 4.43 -16.50
N LYS A 50 4.52 3.83 -16.61
CA LYS A 50 5.49 3.74 -15.51
C LYS A 50 6.42 4.97 -15.41
N LEU A 51 6.65 5.67 -16.53
CA LEU A 51 7.49 6.88 -16.59
C LEU A 51 6.73 8.20 -16.40
N SER A 52 5.39 8.19 -16.38
CA SER A 52 4.57 9.36 -16.01
C SER A 52 4.69 9.76 -14.54
N ARG A 53 5.63 9.18 -13.78
CA ARG A 53 5.91 9.61 -12.42
C ARG A 53 6.37 11.06 -12.44
N ASN A 54 5.58 11.91 -11.79
CA ASN A 54 5.99 13.27 -11.43
C ASN A 54 7.42 13.22 -10.88
N PHE A 55 8.35 13.88 -11.57
CA PHE A 55 9.69 14.11 -11.06
C PHE A 55 9.52 14.94 -9.79
N THR A 56 9.53 14.25 -8.66
CA THR A 56 9.47 14.86 -7.34
C THR A 56 10.90 15.10 -6.95
N ALA A 57 11.23 16.36 -6.67
CA ALA A 57 12.51 16.68 -6.06
C ALA A 57 12.54 16.00 -4.68
N ALA A 58 13.33 14.94 -4.55
CA ALA A 58 13.52 14.24 -3.30
C ALA A 58 14.80 14.73 -2.64
N THR A 59 14.74 15.06 -1.35
CA THR A 59 15.93 15.38 -0.56
C THR A 59 16.73 14.10 -0.37
N ILE A 60 17.97 14.06 -0.85
CA ILE A 60 18.86 12.87 -0.77
C ILE A 60 18.91 12.30 0.64
N SER A 61 19.08 13.15 1.65
CA SER A 61 19.14 12.74 3.06
C SER A 61 17.87 12.06 3.53
N LYS A 62 16.70 12.58 3.16
CA LYS A 62 15.41 12.00 3.53
C LYS A 62 15.20 10.64 2.86
N THR A 63 15.53 10.56 1.58
CA THR A 63 15.46 9.29 0.82
C THR A 63 16.38 8.25 1.45
N TRP A 64 17.61 8.63 1.76
CA TRP A 64 18.58 7.73 2.38
C TRP A 64 18.10 7.20 3.74
N VAL A 65 17.53 8.06 4.60
CA VAL A 65 16.96 7.64 5.90
C VAL A 65 15.80 6.66 5.69
N ILE A 66 14.91 6.92 4.73
CA ILE A 66 13.78 6.04 4.43
C ILE A 66 14.25 4.68 3.89
N GLU A 67 15.23 4.67 2.99
CA GLU A 67 15.67 3.46 2.30
C GLU A 67 16.58 2.59 3.16
N ASN A 68 17.40 3.17 4.04
CA ASN A 68 18.40 2.43 4.82
C ASN A 68 18.00 2.28 6.28
N VAL A 69 17.65 3.39 6.95
CA VAL A 69 17.39 3.37 8.40
C VAL A 69 16.00 2.83 8.69
N ASP A 70 14.97 3.40 8.06
CA ASP A 70 13.59 2.92 8.25
C ASP A 70 13.45 1.47 7.79
N SER A 71 14.11 1.04 6.70
CA SER A 71 14.01 -0.35 6.24
C SER A 71 14.59 -1.34 7.25
N LEU A 72 15.74 -1.02 7.86
CA LEU A 72 16.38 -1.82 8.88
C LEU A 72 15.56 -1.85 10.18
N VAL A 73 15.11 -0.69 10.66
CA VAL A 73 14.22 -0.59 11.84
C VAL A 73 12.93 -1.35 11.59
N ASN A 74 12.34 -1.22 10.40
CA ASN A 74 11.13 -1.94 10.02
C ASN A 74 11.33 -3.45 10.02
N LYS A 75 12.50 -3.95 9.61
CA LYS A 75 12.81 -5.38 9.64
C LYS A 75 12.79 -5.92 11.09
N TYR A 76 13.45 -5.23 12.01
CA TYR A 76 13.50 -5.64 13.42
C TYR A 76 12.14 -5.54 14.11
N ILE A 77 11.40 -4.44 13.90
CA ILE A 77 10.07 -4.29 14.49
C ILE A 77 9.11 -5.37 13.97
N ARG A 78 9.18 -5.71 12.68
CA ARG A 78 8.38 -6.81 12.12
C ARG A 78 8.69 -8.15 12.77
N GLN A 79 9.97 -8.45 12.94
CA GLN A 79 10.40 -9.69 13.59
C GLN A 79 9.92 -9.72 15.05
N TRP A 80 10.02 -8.61 15.76
CA TRP A 80 9.61 -8.51 17.16
C TRP A 80 8.08 -8.62 17.35
N LEU A 81 7.29 -8.05 16.44
CA LEU A 81 5.84 -8.10 16.49
C LEU A 81 5.23 -9.27 15.70
N GLU A 82 6.06 -10.17 15.17
CA GLU A 82 5.65 -11.29 14.32
C GLU A 82 4.76 -10.87 13.13
N VAL A 83 4.97 -9.66 12.60
CA VAL A 83 4.20 -9.13 11.48
C VAL A 83 4.65 -9.82 10.19
N PRO A 84 3.73 -10.37 9.37
CA PRO A 84 4.10 -11.05 8.14
C PRO A 84 4.80 -10.11 7.16
N ILE A 85 5.61 -10.66 6.25
CA ILE A 85 6.38 -9.90 5.25
C ILE A 85 5.46 -9.01 4.37
N SER A 86 4.22 -9.45 4.13
CA SER A 86 3.19 -8.68 3.44
C SER A 86 2.65 -7.49 4.24
N GLY A 87 2.76 -7.51 5.57
CA GLY A 87 2.29 -6.47 6.47
C GLY A 87 3.19 -5.24 6.43
N LYS A 88 2.65 -4.08 6.03
CA LYS A 88 3.40 -2.82 6.11
C LYS A 88 3.32 -2.26 7.52
N LEU A 89 4.46 -1.85 8.08
CA LEU A 89 4.50 -1.13 9.36
C LEU A 89 3.75 0.22 9.32
N SER A 90 3.56 0.79 8.13
CA SER A 90 2.64 1.91 7.92
C SER A 90 1.18 1.57 8.22
N ASN A 91 0.80 0.29 8.25
CA ASN A 91 -0.55 -0.15 8.57
C ASN A 91 -0.63 -0.62 10.03
N VAL A 92 0.45 -1.20 10.54
CA VAL A 92 0.61 -1.61 11.95
C VAL A 92 0.97 -0.39 12.81
N PHE A 93 0.37 0.78 12.57
CA PHE A 93 0.58 1.92 13.45
C PHE A 93 0.25 1.48 14.86
N LEU A 94 1.30 1.36 15.68
CA LEU A 94 1.22 1.06 17.08
C LEU A 94 0.68 2.32 17.74
N THR A 95 -0.61 2.55 17.58
CA THR A 95 -1.26 3.67 18.24
C THR A 95 -1.08 3.45 19.74
N ARG A 96 -0.66 4.51 20.44
CA ARG A 96 -0.45 4.51 21.88
C ARG A 96 -1.65 3.91 22.64
N ASN A 97 -2.84 4.08 22.09
CA ASN A 97 -4.09 3.59 22.69
C ASN A 97 -4.32 2.08 22.53
N LYS A 98 -3.74 1.42 21.51
CA LYS A 98 -3.98 0.00 21.25
C LYS A 98 -2.83 -0.90 21.70
N PHE A 99 -1.60 -0.40 21.56
CA PHE A 99 -0.42 -1.22 21.80
C PHE A 99 0.53 -0.60 22.83
N TYR A 100 0.25 0.61 23.35
CA TYR A 100 1.15 1.39 24.22
C TYR A 100 2.56 1.68 23.67
N LEU A 101 2.86 1.18 22.47
CA LEU A 101 4.16 1.31 21.80
C LEU A 101 4.15 2.57 20.94
N ASN A 102 4.61 3.69 21.50
CA ASN A 102 4.74 4.97 20.78
C ASN A 102 5.98 4.98 19.86
N ILE A 103 6.10 3.98 18.98
CA ILE A 103 7.27 3.84 18.10
C ILE A 103 7.12 4.79 16.90
N LEU A 104 8.00 5.77 16.84
CA LEU A 104 8.14 6.69 15.72
C LEU A 104 9.17 6.14 14.73
N THR A 105 8.91 6.27 13.43
CA THR A 105 9.90 5.91 12.40
C THR A 105 11.07 6.88 12.43
N ALA A 106 12.25 6.42 12.01
CA ALA A 106 13.45 7.24 11.96
C ALA A 106 13.27 8.42 11.00
N SER A 107 12.52 8.23 9.90
CA SER A 107 12.15 9.32 8.98
C SER A 107 11.33 10.42 9.64
N VAL A 108 10.40 10.10 10.55
CA VAL A 108 9.63 11.11 11.29
C VAL A 108 10.53 11.86 12.27
N LYS A 109 11.41 11.15 12.99
CA LYS A 109 12.41 11.77 13.87
C LYS A 109 13.38 12.67 13.12
N PHE A 110 13.82 12.24 11.94
CA PHE A 110 14.69 13.03 11.07
C PHE A 110 14.03 14.36 10.67
N ILE A 111 12.75 14.33 10.30
CA ILE A 111 11.99 15.56 9.99
C ILE A 111 11.91 16.47 11.21
N GLN A 112 11.64 15.92 12.40
CA GLN A 112 11.62 16.71 13.64
C GLN A 112 12.96 17.39 13.91
N CYS A 113 14.08 16.66 13.77
CA CYS A 113 15.42 17.23 13.95
C CYS A 113 15.71 18.34 12.92
N GLN A 114 15.31 18.15 11.65
CA GLN A 114 15.46 19.18 10.61
C GLN A 114 14.68 20.45 10.95
N THR A 115 13.45 20.32 11.48
CA THR A 115 12.66 21.48 11.91
C THR A 115 13.29 22.19 13.11
N VAL A 116 13.75 21.44 14.12
CA VAL A 116 14.44 22.04 15.27
C VAL A 116 15.70 22.78 14.82
N LEU A 117 16.49 22.20 13.93
CA LEU A 117 17.67 22.84 13.36
C LEU A 117 17.30 24.14 12.63
N ARG A 118 16.25 24.14 11.81
CA ARG A 118 15.80 25.37 11.11
C ARG A 118 15.34 26.44 12.08
N ASN A 119 14.60 26.07 13.13
CA ASN A 119 14.21 27.02 14.16
C ASN A 119 15.44 27.61 14.87
N ALA A 120 16.43 26.78 15.19
CA ALA A 120 17.66 27.26 15.81
C ALA A 120 18.44 28.22 14.90
N LEU A 121 18.49 27.96 13.58
CA LEU A 121 19.09 28.89 12.62
C LEU A 121 18.32 30.21 12.56
N LYS A 122 16.98 30.16 12.56
CA LYS A 122 16.11 31.35 12.52
C LYS A 122 16.20 32.21 13.77
N THR A 123 16.33 31.60 14.95
CA THR A 123 16.40 32.31 16.24
C THR A 123 17.83 32.54 16.71
N SER A 124 18.83 32.29 15.86
CA SER A 124 20.23 32.45 16.20
C SER A 124 20.54 33.94 16.46
N PRO A 125 21.24 34.28 17.54
CA PRO A 125 21.68 35.66 17.80
C PRO A 125 22.84 36.11 16.89
N ASN A 126 23.45 35.19 16.14
CA ASN A 126 24.53 35.51 15.21
C ASN A 126 23.98 35.85 13.82
N ASP A 127 24.23 37.08 13.37
CA ASP A 127 23.75 37.62 12.09
C ASP A 127 24.17 36.77 10.89
N SER A 128 25.40 36.26 10.85
CA SER A 128 25.89 35.41 9.75
C SER A 128 25.10 34.09 9.60
N ILE A 129 24.61 33.55 10.72
CA ILE A 129 23.78 32.34 10.74
C ILE A 129 22.35 32.68 10.32
N ASN A 130 21.86 33.86 10.70
CA ASN A 130 20.54 34.33 10.32
C ASN A 130 20.47 34.65 8.81
N GLU A 131 21.50 35.28 8.24
CA GLU A 131 21.66 35.47 6.79
C GLU A 131 21.63 34.13 6.03
N LEU A 132 22.25 33.08 6.58
CA LEU A 132 22.18 31.73 6.02
C LEU A 132 20.73 31.19 6.03
N TRP A 133 19.98 31.42 7.11
CA TRP A 133 18.56 31.06 7.15
C TRP A 133 17.75 31.85 6.11
N GLU A 134 17.89 33.18 6.06
CA GLU A 134 17.19 34.05 5.11
C GLU A 134 17.46 33.66 3.65
N SER A 135 18.73 33.39 3.31
CA SER A 135 19.13 32.96 1.97
C SER A 135 18.54 31.60 1.56
N THR A 136 18.15 30.76 2.52
CA THR A 136 17.52 29.46 2.28
C THR A 136 15.99 29.48 2.41
N ASN A 137 15.41 30.48 3.08
CA ASN A 137 13.97 30.62 3.33
C ASN A 137 13.16 30.81 2.04
N ASN A 138 13.70 31.54 1.05
CA ASN A 138 13.00 31.83 -0.21
C ASN A 138 12.88 30.63 -1.16
N ARG A 139 13.40 29.44 -0.79
CA ARG A 139 13.39 28.27 -1.67
C ARG A 139 12.17 27.39 -1.37
N THR A 140 11.30 27.21 -2.37
CA THR A 140 10.11 26.34 -2.34
C THR A 140 10.38 24.86 -2.00
N ASN A 141 11.64 24.44 -2.02
CA ASN A 141 12.07 23.07 -1.72
C ASN A 141 12.27 22.78 -0.23
N ILE A 142 12.20 23.79 0.66
CA ILE A 142 12.37 23.56 2.09
C ILE A 142 11.02 23.73 2.81
N GLN A 143 10.50 22.64 3.36
CA GLN A 143 9.15 22.55 3.94
C GLN A 143 9.13 22.59 5.47
N TYR A 144 10.27 22.84 6.13
CA TYR A 144 10.44 22.49 7.54
C TYR A 144 10.36 23.68 8.52
N ASP A 145 9.88 24.84 8.09
CA ASP A 145 9.87 26.06 8.94
C ASP A 145 8.72 26.12 9.96
N SER A 146 7.71 25.24 9.86
CA SER A 146 6.70 25.11 10.91
C SER A 146 6.95 23.86 11.77
N TYR A 147 7.19 24.07 13.06
CA TYR A 147 7.13 23.00 14.04
C TYR A 147 5.68 22.59 14.25
N ASN A 148 5.26 21.60 13.49
CA ASN A 148 4.03 20.87 13.79
C ASN A 148 4.30 19.99 15.01
N SER A 149 3.39 20.01 15.98
CA SER A 149 3.47 19.10 17.12
C SER A 149 3.57 17.64 16.63
N THR A 150 4.22 16.76 17.39
CA THR A 150 4.29 15.32 17.05
C THR A 150 2.90 14.75 16.72
N LYS A 151 1.88 15.22 17.42
CA LYS A 151 0.47 14.85 17.18
C LYS A 151 -0.03 15.29 15.80
N GLU A 152 0.30 16.49 15.35
CA GLU A 152 -0.08 17.01 14.03
C GLU A 152 0.71 16.38 12.88
N VAL A 153 2.01 16.13 13.10
CA VAL A 153 2.84 15.37 12.14
C VAL A 153 2.27 13.96 11.95
N LEU A 154 1.91 13.29 13.04
CA LEU A 154 1.27 11.98 12.96
C LEU A 154 -0.08 12.05 12.25
N LYS A 155 -0.94 13.05 12.56
CA LYS A 155 -2.22 13.25 11.86
C LYS A 155 -2.04 13.45 10.36
N THR A 156 -1.08 14.27 9.93
CA THR A 156 -0.82 14.54 8.51
C THR A 156 -0.25 13.32 7.81
N VAL A 157 0.67 12.58 8.43
CA VAL A 157 1.18 11.30 7.92
C VAL A 157 0.03 10.28 7.78
N HIS A 158 -0.84 10.16 8.78
CA HIS A 158 -2.02 9.30 8.71
C HIS A 158 -2.93 9.67 7.54
N TYR A 159 -3.27 10.95 7.41
CA TYR A 159 -4.12 11.44 6.32
C TYR A 159 -3.51 11.16 4.94
N GLN A 160 -2.21 11.42 4.76
CA GLN A 160 -1.51 11.14 3.51
C GLN A 160 -1.50 9.64 3.17
N GLN A 161 -1.31 8.77 4.16
CA GLN A 161 -1.31 7.34 3.94
C GLN A 161 -2.71 6.79 3.62
N GLN A 162 -3.75 7.26 4.32
CA GLN A 162 -5.14 6.93 4.00
C GLN A 162 -5.49 7.35 2.57
N ASN A 163 -5.07 8.54 2.15
CA ASN A 163 -5.28 9.00 0.78
C ASN A 163 -4.50 8.18 -0.25
N LYS A 164 -3.24 7.79 0.04
CA LYS A 164 -2.48 6.88 -0.83
C LYS A 164 -3.15 5.51 -0.95
N LEU A 165 -3.68 4.96 0.15
CA LEU A 165 -4.43 3.70 0.14
C LEU A 165 -5.72 3.82 -0.67
N ARG A 166 -6.54 4.84 -0.41
CA ARG A 166 -7.76 5.14 -1.18
C ARG A 166 -7.46 5.27 -2.68
N ASN A 167 -6.41 5.99 -3.05
CA ASN A 167 -6.03 6.17 -4.45
C ASN A 167 -5.55 4.86 -5.09
N ARG A 168 -4.76 4.05 -4.37
CA ARG A 168 -4.35 2.72 -4.86
C ARG A 168 -5.55 1.80 -5.09
N LEU A 169 -6.50 1.79 -4.15
CA LEU A 169 -7.72 1.00 -4.25
C LEU A 169 -8.60 1.46 -5.43
N LYS A 170 -8.72 2.78 -5.65
CA LYS A 170 -9.42 3.33 -6.82
C LYS A 170 -8.74 2.95 -8.15
N CYS A 171 -7.42 3.01 -8.22
CA CYS A 171 -6.66 2.71 -9.44
C CYS A 171 -6.58 1.21 -9.77
N GLN A 172 -6.78 0.32 -8.79
CA GLN A 172 -6.68 -1.12 -9.02
C GLN A 172 -7.90 -1.74 -9.71
N GLY A 173 -8.93 -0.95 -10.07
CA GLY A 173 -9.94 -1.36 -11.06
C GLY A 173 -10.62 -2.70 -10.79
N PHE A 174 -10.63 -3.17 -9.54
CA PHE A 174 -11.44 -4.33 -9.20
C PHE A 174 -12.88 -3.86 -9.22
N ASN A 175 -13.72 -4.56 -9.99
CA ASN A 175 -15.17 -4.57 -9.86
C ASN A 175 -15.53 -5.03 -8.44
N SER A 176 -15.34 -4.11 -7.50
CA SER A 176 -15.22 -4.33 -6.08
C SER A 176 -16.58 -4.51 -5.42
N THR A 177 -17.69 -4.35 -6.15
CA THR A 177 -19.04 -4.53 -5.64
C THR A 177 -19.34 -5.97 -5.18
N ARG A 178 -18.64 -7.00 -5.69
CA ARG A 178 -18.83 -8.41 -5.24
C ARG A 178 -17.85 -8.87 -4.17
N CYS A 179 -16.54 -8.60 -4.30
CA CYS A 179 -15.57 -8.97 -3.26
C CYS A 179 -15.65 -8.09 -2.02
N TRP A 180 -16.09 -6.83 -2.15
CA TRP A 180 -16.43 -6.06 -0.95
C TRP A 180 -17.65 -6.66 -0.27
N ARG A 181 -18.67 -7.19 -0.95
CA ARG A 181 -19.80 -7.82 -0.24
C ARG A 181 -19.34 -8.91 0.73
N LEU A 182 -18.40 -9.79 0.34
CA LEU A 182 -17.88 -10.86 1.21
C LEU A 182 -16.93 -10.36 2.31
N SER A 183 -16.04 -9.41 2.04
CA SER A 183 -15.17 -8.84 3.07
C SER A 183 -15.91 -7.91 4.04
N THR A 184 -16.86 -7.12 3.54
CA THR A 184 -17.79 -6.33 4.37
C THR A 184 -18.72 -7.25 5.17
N LEU A 185 -19.14 -8.41 4.64
CA LEU A 185 -19.93 -9.43 5.40
C LEU A 185 -19.18 -9.92 6.64
N LEU A 186 -17.88 -10.22 6.52
CA LEU A 186 -17.00 -10.63 7.64
C LEU A 186 -16.69 -9.46 8.60
N GLU A 187 -16.50 -8.24 8.08
CA GLU A 187 -16.32 -7.04 8.93
C GLU A 187 -17.61 -6.63 9.64
N THR A 188 -18.79 -6.78 9.02
CA THR A 188 -20.08 -6.43 9.63
C THR A 188 -20.52 -7.43 10.71
N THR A 189 -20.20 -8.72 10.58
CA THR A 189 -20.45 -9.68 11.67
C THR A 189 -19.58 -9.38 12.90
N TYR A 190 -18.37 -8.83 12.70
CA TYR A 190 -17.51 -8.37 13.80
C TYR A 190 -17.85 -6.96 14.32
N LEU A 191 -18.41 -6.09 13.49
CA LEU A 191 -18.79 -4.71 13.84
C LEU A 191 -20.26 -4.55 14.25
N GLU A 192 -21.11 -5.58 14.17
CA GLU A 192 -22.50 -5.48 14.61
C GLU A 192 -22.67 -5.34 16.13
N THR A 193 -21.58 -5.38 16.91
CA THR A 193 -21.56 -4.85 18.28
C THR A 193 -21.56 -3.31 18.36
N ARG A 194 -21.35 -2.56 17.27
CA ARG A 194 -21.45 -1.08 17.29
C ARG A 194 -21.68 -0.46 15.89
N LEU A 195 -22.93 -0.02 15.71
CA LEU A 195 -23.43 1.07 14.85
C LEU A 195 -23.78 0.83 13.37
N HIS A 196 -25.08 1.06 13.13
CA HIS A 196 -25.86 1.41 11.94
C HIS A 196 -25.15 1.73 10.61
N THR A 197 -25.17 0.77 9.68
CA THR A 197 -25.43 0.99 8.24
C THR A 197 -26.24 -0.20 7.69
N LYS A 198 -27.58 -0.16 7.83
CA LYS A 198 -28.39 -1.38 8.07
C LYS A 198 -29.57 -1.70 7.12
N ALA A 199 -29.67 -1.17 5.89
CA ALA A 199 -30.86 -1.45 5.05
C ALA A 199 -30.67 -2.59 4.03
N SER A 200 -29.69 -2.48 3.12
CA SER A 200 -29.60 -3.43 1.99
C SER A 200 -28.86 -4.74 2.34
N CYS A 201 -27.80 -4.69 3.16
CA CYS A 201 -27.09 -5.91 3.59
C CYS A 201 -27.84 -6.69 4.69
N LYS A 202 -28.64 -5.99 5.52
CA LYS A 202 -29.40 -6.63 6.61
C LYS A 202 -30.47 -7.59 6.09
N ASN A 203 -31.11 -7.27 4.97
CA ASN A 203 -32.08 -8.16 4.32
C ASN A 203 -31.42 -9.40 3.70
N PHE A 204 -30.18 -9.29 3.23
CA PHE A 204 -29.41 -10.43 2.72
C PHE A 204 -28.94 -11.33 3.87
N LEU A 205 -28.41 -10.73 4.95
CA LEU A 205 -27.97 -11.43 6.15
C LEU A 205 -29.11 -12.16 6.87
N ASN A 206 -30.31 -11.58 6.93
CA ASN A 206 -31.48 -12.25 7.52
C ASN A 206 -31.88 -13.54 6.79
N LYS A 207 -31.41 -13.75 5.56
CA LYS A 207 -31.70 -14.95 4.75
C LYS A 207 -30.50 -15.89 4.65
N CYS A 208 -29.40 -15.60 5.33
CA CYS A 208 -28.21 -16.43 5.29
C CYS A 208 -27.90 -16.97 6.69
N LYS A 209 -27.61 -18.26 6.79
CA LYS A 209 -27.07 -18.87 8.00
C LYS A 209 -25.56 -19.05 7.81
N LEU A 210 -24.77 -18.47 8.71
CA LEU A 210 -23.32 -18.62 8.75
C LEU A 210 -22.95 -19.68 9.79
N LEU A 211 -22.21 -20.70 9.38
CA LEU A 211 -21.60 -21.69 10.27
C LEU A 211 -20.09 -21.49 10.23
N VAL A 212 -19.49 -21.38 11.42
CA VAL A 212 -18.07 -21.11 11.65
C VAL A 212 -17.70 -21.56 13.06
N ASP A 213 -16.49 -22.06 13.24
CA ASP A 213 -15.99 -22.50 14.54
C ASP A 213 -15.54 -21.33 15.43
N LEU A 214 -16.49 -20.45 15.76
CA LEU A 214 -16.31 -19.32 16.66
C LEU A 214 -17.38 -19.35 17.78
N PRO A 215 -17.07 -18.84 18.99
CA PRO A 215 -18.05 -18.77 20.06
C PRO A 215 -19.33 -18.04 19.63
N GLY A 216 -20.49 -18.66 19.85
CA GLY A 216 -21.79 -18.11 19.47
C GLY A 216 -22.28 -18.45 18.06
N PHE A 217 -21.49 -19.21 17.28
CA PHE A 217 -21.88 -19.73 15.97
C PHE A 217 -21.95 -21.25 15.96
N GLU A 218 -22.74 -21.79 15.03
CA GLU A 218 -22.81 -23.22 14.79
C GLU A 218 -21.57 -23.71 14.03
N SER A 219 -21.06 -24.89 14.39
CA SER A 219 -19.90 -25.48 13.72
C SER A 219 -20.24 -25.96 12.31
N PRO A 220 -19.36 -25.74 11.31
CA PRO A 220 -19.52 -26.28 9.96
C PRO A 220 -19.69 -27.82 9.91
N SER A 221 -19.12 -28.53 10.88
CA SER A 221 -19.17 -29.99 10.98
C SER A 221 -20.60 -30.54 11.15
N ILE A 222 -21.56 -29.72 11.55
CA ILE A 222 -22.98 -30.10 11.62
C ILE A 222 -23.51 -30.51 10.23
N ILE A 223 -23.04 -29.85 9.16
CA ILE A 223 -23.48 -30.13 7.80
C ILE A 223 -22.51 -31.08 7.09
N THR A 224 -21.21 -30.89 7.33
CA THR A 224 -20.15 -31.52 6.53
C THR A 224 -19.47 -32.71 7.21
N GLY A 225 -19.83 -33.00 8.46
CA GLY A 225 -19.17 -33.99 9.30
C GLY A 225 -17.81 -33.52 9.82
N ASP A 226 -17.20 -34.33 10.69
CA ASP A 226 -15.91 -34.00 11.29
C ASP A 226 -14.73 -34.18 10.31
N GLU A 227 -14.90 -35.02 9.29
CA GLU A 227 -13.87 -35.28 8.28
C GLU A 227 -13.64 -34.09 7.34
N TYR A 228 -14.70 -33.31 7.08
CA TYR A 228 -14.67 -32.20 6.15
C TYR A 228 -15.05 -30.91 6.84
N ARG A 229 -14.14 -30.35 7.64
CA ARG A 229 -14.37 -29.10 8.36
C ARG A 229 -13.83 -27.89 7.58
N PRO A 230 -14.64 -27.19 6.78
CA PRO A 230 -14.23 -25.93 6.15
C PRO A 230 -14.18 -24.80 7.17
N ASP A 231 -13.44 -23.73 6.85
CA ASP A 231 -13.35 -22.57 7.74
C ASP A 231 -14.70 -21.84 7.89
N LEU A 232 -15.48 -21.77 6.81
CA LEU A 232 -16.75 -21.05 6.76
C LEU A 232 -17.76 -21.80 5.86
N LEU A 233 -18.99 -21.93 6.32
CA LEU A 233 -20.14 -22.36 5.53
C LEU A 233 -21.21 -21.28 5.52
N VAL A 234 -21.71 -20.92 4.34
CA VAL A 234 -22.83 -19.99 4.20
C VAL A 234 -23.99 -20.70 3.51
N PHE A 235 -25.10 -20.78 4.20
CA PHE A 235 -26.34 -21.35 3.69
C PHE A 235 -27.31 -20.22 3.35
N THR A 236 -27.90 -20.21 2.15
CA THR A 236 -28.92 -19.22 1.77
C THR A 236 -30.32 -19.84 1.80
N SER A 237 -31.21 -19.29 2.63
CA SER A 237 -32.57 -19.81 2.82
C SER A 237 -33.45 -19.69 1.58
N SER A 238 -33.12 -18.81 0.63
CA SER A 238 -33.91 -18.63 -0.59
C SER A 238 -33.59 -19.62 -1.69
N ASP A 239 -32.33 -20.06 -1.78
CA ASP A 239 -31.87 -20.73 -2.99
C ASP A 239 -31.40 -22.16 -2.75
N THR A 240 -31.46 -22.69 -1.51
CA THR A 240 -30.93 -24.03 -1.16
C THR A 240 -29.45 -24.24 -1.52
N HIS A 241 -28.71 -23.14 -1.75
CA HIS A 241 -27.29 -23.21 -2.08
C HIS A 241 -26.47 -23.20 -0.78
N LEU A 242 -25.49 -24.09 -0.73
CA LEU A 242 -24.46 -24.13 0.31
C LEU A 242 -23.15 -23.63 -0.29
N TYR A 243 -22.60 -22.57 0.29
CA TYR A 243 -21.30 -22.03 -0.10
C TYR A 243 -20.25 -22.48 0.89
N VAL A 244 -19.27 -23.25 0.41
CA VAL A 244 -18.10 -23.68 1.18
C VAL A 244 -16.95 -22.70 0.93
N VAL A 245 -16.41 -22.11 2.00
CA VAL A 245 -15.31 -21.16 1.91
C VAL A 245 -14.15 -21.64 2.78
N GLU A 246 -13.02 -21.89 2.12
CA GLU A 246 -11.75 -22.25 2.76
C GLU A 246 -10.78 -21.07 2.67
N LEU A 247 -10.21 -20.68 3.79
CA LEU A 247 -9.16 -19.68 3.91
C LEU A 247 -7.81 -20.39 3.91
N THR A 248 -6.93 -20.01 3.00
CA THR A 248 -5.58 -20.57 2.94
C THR A 248 -4.57 -19.45 2.76
N VAL A 249 -3.58 -19.41 3.66
CA VAL A 249 -2.41 -18.54 3.52
C VAL A 249 -1.35 -19.34 2.77
N GLY A 250 -1.16 -19.04 1.49
CA GLY A 250 -0.14 -19.68 0.64
C GLY A 250 0.92 -18.68 0.18
N PHE A 251 2.14 -19.18 -0.04
CA PHE A 251 3.16 -18.44 -0.81
C PHE A 251 2.70 -18.28 -2.27
N GLU A 252 3.01 -17.13 -2.89
CA GLU A 252 2.56 -16.78 -4.25
C GLU A 252 2.91 -17.84 -5.30
N SER A 253 4.07 -18.49 -5.18
CA SER A 253 4.53 -19.54 -6.08
C SER A 253 3.72 -20.83 -6.01
N ASN A 254 2.86 -21.01 -4.99
CA ASN A 254 2.16 -22.26 -4.73
C ASN A 254 0.62 -22.12 -4.69
N LEU A 255 0.08 -21.01 -5.20
CA LEU A 255 -1.36 -20.74 -5.16
C LEU A 255 -2.18 -21.79 -5.90
N THR A 256 -1.76 -22.20 -7.10
CA THR A 256 -2.46 -23.20 -7.92
C THR A 256 -2.55 -24.56 -7.24
N ASN A 257 -1.45 -25.03 -6.65
CA ASN A 257 -1.43 -26.31 -5.96
C ASN A 257 -2.28 -26.27 -4.67
N ASN A 258 -2.24 -25.16 -3.94
CA ASN A 258 -3.11 -24.97 -2.77
C ASN A 258 -4.59 -24.99 -3.17
N PHE A 259 -4.95 -24.29 -4.24
CA PHE A 259 -6.30 -24.31 -4.80
C PHE A 259 -6.73 -25.74 -5.19
N ASN A 260 -5.92 -26.43 -5.98
CA ASN A 260 -6.23 -27.79 -6.45
C ASN A 260 -6.36 -28.79 -5.28
N ARG A 261 -5.47 -28.71 -4.29
CA ARG A 261 -5.52 -29.54 -3.09
C ARG A 261 -6.80 -29.31 -2.29
N LYS A 262 -7.21 -28.06 -2.09
CA LYS A 262 -8.45 -27.73 -1.36
C LYS A 262 -9.69 -28.10 -2.17
N LYS A 263 -9.68 -27.88 -3.49
CA LYS A 263 -10.74 -28.33 -4.39
C LYS A 263 -10.95 -29.84 -4.29
N ALA A 264 -9.86 -30.62 -4.40
CA ALA A 264 -9.91 -32.08 -4.28
C ALA A 264 -10.40 -32.54 -2.91
N LYS A 265 -10.02 -31.86 -1.82
CA LYS A 265 -10.52 -32.15 -0.46
C LYS A 265 -12.05 -32.08 -0.39
N TYR A 266 -12.67 -31.08 -1.00
CA TYR A 266 -14.11 -30.84 -0.89
C TYR A 266 -14.94 -31.37 -2.06
N GLU A 267 -14.32 -32.00 -3.06
CA GLU A 267 -14.98 -32.45 -4.29
C GLU A 267 -16.11 -33.46 -4.02
N ASN A 268 -15.94 -34.34 -3.02
CA ASN A 268 -16.93 -35.34 -2.66
C ASN A 268 -18.18 -34.77 -1.97
N LEU A 269 -18.12 -33.52 -1.48
CA LEU A 269 -19.27 -32.85 -0.84
C LEU A 269 -20.19 -32.14 -1.84
N ILE A 270 -19.78 -32.01 -3.11
CA ILE A 270 -20.51 -31.26 -4.16
C ILE A 270 -21.31 -32.23 -5.06
N ARG A 271 -21.79 -33.34 -4.52
CA ARG A 271 -22.64 -34.31 -5.25
C ARG A 271 -24.10 -34.15 -4.85
#